data_AF-A0A2W0A0H1-F1
#
_entry.id   AF-A0A2W0A0H1-F1
#
_cell.length_a   1.000
_cell.length_b   1.000
_cell.length_c   1.000
_cell.angle_alpha   90.00
_cell.angle_beta   90.00
_cell.angle_gamma   90.00
#
_symmetry.space_group_name_H-M   'P 1'
#
loop_
_entity.id
_entity.type
_entity.pdbx_description
1 polymer ?
#
loop_
_entity_poly.entity_id
_entity_poly.type
_entity_poly.pdbx_seq_one_letter_code
_entity_poly.pdbx_strand_id
1 'polypeptide(L)' 'RGVLKQGMWADVVVFDPARVRDLATFENPNQLSEGMEYVLVNGAPVIESGKMTGARPGKVLRGPGYTAK' A
#
# COMPACT_ATOMS: atom_id res chain seq x y z
N ARG A 1 -9.54 4.70 -8.13
CA ARG A 1 -8.41 4.61 -7.17
C ARG A 1 -7.23 5.39 -7.73
N GLY A 2 -6.20 5.71 -6.93
CA GLY A 2 -4.96 6.32 -7.43
C GLY A 2 -4.91 7.87 -7.42
N VAL A 3 -5.91 8.53 -6.85
CA VAL A 3 -5.90 9.99 -6.60
C VAL A 3 -6.48 10.29 -5.23
N LEU A 4 -5.93 11.30 -4.55
CA LEU A 4 -6.44 11.78 -3.27
C LEU A 4 -7.52 12.83 -3.51
N LYS A 5 -8.78 12.40 -3.44
CA LYS A 5 -9.96 13.25 -3.61
C LYS A 5 -11.12 12.70 -2.78
N GLN A 6 -11.99 13.58 -2.28
CA GLN A 6 -13.22 13.17 -1.59
C GLN A 6 -14.05 12.20 -2.46
N GLY A 7 -14.62 11.17 -1.82
CA GLY A 7 -15.40 10.13 -2.48
C GLY A 7 -14.58 9.01 -3.13
N MET A 8 -13.24 9.13 -3.15
CA MET A 8 -12.36 8.04 -3.60
C MET A 8 -12.06 7.05 -2.48
N TRP A 9 -11.60 5.86 -2.86
CA TRP A 9 -11.13 4.84 -1.92
C TRP A 9 -9.96 5.38 -1.09
N ALA A 10 -9.98 5.11 0.21
CA ALA A 10 -8.92 5.45 1.15
C ALA A 10 -7.73 4.48 1.04
N ASP A 11 -7.16 4.39 -0.16
CA ASP A 11 -5.86 3.77 -0.40
C ASP A 11 -4.80 4.88 -0.31
N VAL A 12 -4.12 4.97 0.82
CA VAL A 12 -3.25 6.11 1.16
C VAL A 12 -1.94 5.59 1.72
N VAL A 13 -0.85 6.26 1.36
CA VAL A 13 0.48 6.02 1.93
C VAL A 13 0.98 7.30 2.60
N VAL A 14 1.59 7.14 3.77
CA VAL A 14 2.34 8.18 4.48
C VAL A 14 3.77 7.68 4.62
N PHE A 15 4.72 8.48 4.16
CA PHE A 15 6.14 8.14 4.17
C PHE A 15 6.99 9.36 4.49
N ASP A 16 8.17 9.12 5.04
CA ASP A 16 9.19 10.14 5.27
C ASP A 16 9.96 10.39 3.96
N PRO A 17 9.82 11.58 3.34
CA PRO A 17 10.47 11.89 2.07
C PRO A 17 12.00 11.92 2.15
N ALA A 18 12.58 12.12 3.34
CA ALA A 18 14.04 12.12 3.53
C ALA A 18 14.60 10.69 3.68
N ARG A 19 13.74 9.71 3.98
CA ARG A 19 14.15 8.32 4.26
C ARG A 19 13.61 7.30 3.28
N VAL A 20 12.64 7.65 2.44
CA VAL A 20 12.03 6.68 1.52
C VAL A 20 13.07 6.19 0.50
N ARG A 21 13.36 4.88 0.52
CA ARG A 21 14.20 4.20 -0.48
C ARG A 21 13.97 2.70 -0.46
N ASP A 22 14.28 2.06 -1.58
CA ASP A 22 14.44 0.62 -1.68
C ASP A 22 15.79 0.18 -1.09
N LEU A 23 15.78 -0.98 -0.43
CA LEU A 23 16.98 -1.62 0.11
C LEU A 23 17.35 -2.90 -0.65
N ALA A 24 16.45 -3.38 -1.53
CA ALA A 24 16.63 -4.62 -2.27
C ALA A 24 17.82 -4.52 -3.23
N THR A 25 18.68 -5.54 -3.23
CA THR A 25 19.77 -5.69 -4.20
C THR A 25 19.60 -6.97 -5.00
N PHE A 26 20.42 -7.19 -6.04
CA PHE A 26 20.41 -8.45 -6.79
C PHE A 26 20.75 -9.65 -5.91
N GLU A 27 21.72 -9.49 -5.00
CA GLU A 27 22.17 -10.53 -4.09
C GLU A 27 21.18 -10.77 -2.95
N ASN A 28 20.48 -9.72 -2.51
CA ASN A 28 19.48 -9.81 -1.43
C ASN A 28 18.18 -9.06 -1.81
N PRO A 29 17.31 -9.72 -2.59
CA PRO A 29 16.14 -9.07 -3.18
C PRO A 29 14.95 -8.91 -2.22
N ASN A 30 14.89 -9.68 -1.14
CA ASN A 30 13.71 -9.74 -0.24
C ASN A 30 13.80 -8.76 0.94
N GLN A 31 14.50 -7.63 0.75
CA GLN A 31 14.62 -6.60 1.78
C GLN A 31 13.41 -5.66 1.75
N LEU A 32 12.93 -5.29 2.94
CA LEU A 32 11.86 -4.31 3.06
C LEU A 32 12.40 -2.91 2.77
N SER A 33 11.64 -2.11 2.02
CA SER A 33 11.91 -0.68 1.86
C SER A 33 11.85 0.05 3.20
N GLU A 34 12.55 1.18 3.29
CA GLU A 34 12.49 2.07 4.45
C GLU A 34 11.67 3.34 4.17
N GLY A 35 11.31 4.06 5.23
CA GLY A 35 10.61 5.35 5.16
C GLY A 35 9.09 5.28 5.11
N MET A 36 8.47 4.10 5.00
CA MET A 36 7.00 3.95 5.07
C MET A 36 6.51 4.02 6.52
N GLU A 37 5.60 4.94 6.84
CA GLU A 37 5.07 5.11 8.20
C GLU A 37 3.66 4.52 8.33
N TYR A 38 2.77 4.83 7.40
CA TYR A 38 1.42 4.28 7.33
C TYR A 38 1.06 3.85 5.92
N VAL A 39 0.36 2.73 5.81
CA VAL A 39 -0.28 2.30 4.56
C VAL A 39 -1.71 1.90 4.90
N LEU A 40 -2.66 2.53 4.24
CA LEU A 40 -4.07 2.24 4.37
C LEU A 40 -4.56 1.63 3.07
N VAL A 41 -5.36 0.57 3.18
CA VAL A 41 -6.05 -0.05 2.05
C VAL A 41 -7.53 -0.07 2.39
N ASN A 42 -8.35 0.53 1.53
CA ASN A 42 -9.78 0.73 1.79
C ASN A 42 -10.08 1.37 3.16
N GLY A 43 -9.19 2.23 3.66
CA GLY A 43 -9.32 2.93 4.94
C GLY A 43 -8.86 2.15 6.18
N ALA A 44 -8.44 0.89 6.04
CA ALA A 44 -7.89 0.12 7.15
C ALA A 44 -6.35 0.10 7.09
N PRO A 45 -5.64 0.35 8.21
CA PRO A 45 -4.19 0.33 8.24
C PRO A 45 -3.65 -1.09 8.06
N VAL A 46 -2.84 -1.28 7.04
CA VAL A 46 -2.07 -2.52 6.79
C VAL A 46 -0.62 -2.37 7.23
N ILE A 47 -0.11 -1.13 7.27
CA ILE A 47 1.10 -0.72 7.98
C ILE A 47 0.71 0.43 8.90
N GLU A 48 1.12 0.33 10.17
CA GLU A 48 0.94 1.35 11.21
C GLU A 48 2.25 1.56 11.95
N SER A 49 2.71 2.81 12.01
CA SER A 49 3.98 3.20 12.63
C SER A 49 5.17 2.34 12.14
N GLY A 50 5.23 2.10 10.83
CA GLY A 50 6.27 1.32 10.16
C GLY A 50 6.19 -0.20 10.35
N LYS A 51 5.13 -0.73 10.97
CA LYS A 51 4.95 -2.17 11.22
C LYS A 51 3.71 -2.72 10.52
N MET A 52 3.81 -3.93 9.99
CA MET A 52 2.67 -4.63 9.40
C MET A 52 1.63 -4.97 10.48
N THR A 53 0.36 -4.71 10.20
CA THR A 53 -0.76 -5.00 11.13
C THR A 53 -1.35 -6.39 10.93
N GLY A 54 -1.08 -7.02 9.78
CA GLY A 54 -1.69 -8.30 9.38
C GLY A 54 -3.09 -8.17 8.78
N ALA A 55 -3.68 -6.97 8.75
CA ALA A 55 -4.96 -6.72 8.12
C ALA A 55 -4.90 -6.99 6.61
N ARG A 56 -5.95 -7.61 6.07
CA ARG A 56 -6.10 -7.89 4.62
C ARG A 56 -7.41 -7.30 4.07
N PRO A 57 -7.62 -5.98 4.14
CA PRO A 57 -8.87 -5.33 3.74
C PRO A 57 -9.03 -5.20 2.22
N GLY A 58 -8.13 -5.81 1.43
CA GLY A 58 -8.12 -5.73 -0.02
C GLY A 58 -9.42 -6.23 -0.64
N LYS A 59 -9.79 -5.66 -1.79
CA LYS A 59 -10.94 -6.07 -2.58
C LYS A 59 -10.49 -6.41 -3.98
N VAL A 60 -11.09 -7.45 -4.56
CA VAL A 60 -10.85 -7.80 -5.96
C VAL A 60 -11.27 -6.64 -6.85
N LEU A 61 -10.35 -6.17 -7.69
CA LEU A 61 -10.66 -5.18 -8.72
C LEU A 61 -11.10 -5.92 -9.99
N ARG A 62 -12.19 -5.45 -10.59
CA ARG A 62 -12.75 -6.01 -11.82
C ARG A 62 -12.46 -5.05 -12.96
N GLY A 63 -11.73 -5.52 -13.96
CA GLY A 63 -11.41 -4.74 -15.15
C GLY A 63 -12.56 -4.72 -16.16
N PRO A 64 -12.39 -3.98 -17.27
CA PRO A 64 -13.42 -3.84 -18.30
C PRO A 64 -13.91 -5.16 -18.92
N GLY A 65 -13.04 -6.18 -18.97
CA GLY A 65 -13.38 -7.51 -19.51
C GLY A 65 -14.03 -8.46 -18.51
N TYR A 66 -14.37 -8.00 -17.31
CA TYR A 66 -14.99 -8.85 -16.31
C TYR A 66 -16.46 -9.15 -16.67
N THR A 67 -16.78 -10.42 -16.86
CA THR A 67 -18.16 -10.92 -16.92
C THR A 67 -18.48 -11.69 -15.64
N ALA A 68 -19.56 -11.30 -14.96
CA ALA A 68 -20.11 -12.14 -13.91
C ALA A 68 -20.69 -13.40 -14.58
N LYS A 69 -20.32 -14.58 -14.08
CA LYS A 69 -21.06 -15.81 -14.37
C LYS A 69 -22.41 -15.76 -13.67
#